data_AF-A0A6D0IDZ6-F1
#
_entry.id   AF-A0A6D0IDZ6-F1
#
_cell.length_a   1.000
_cell.length_b   1.000
_cell.length_c   1.000
_cell.angle_alpha   90.00
_cell.angle_beta   90.00
_cell.angle_gamma   90.00
#
_symmetry.space_group_name_H-M   'P 1'
#
loop_
_entity.id
_entity.type
_entity.pdbx_description
1 polymer ?
#
loop_
_entity_poly.entity_id
_entity_poly.type
_entity_poly.pdbx_seq_one_letter_code
_entity_poly.pdbx_strand_id
1 'polypeptide(L)' 'AIVGMTGYGESAPADKLFPFFGFTAENIVAKAHKVLGVKGA' A
#
# COMPACT_ATOMS: atom_id res chain seq x y z
N ALA A 1 10.80 4.36 0.15
CA ALA A 1 9.99 3.34 -0.56
C ALA A 1 8.76 4.00 -1.15
N ILE A 2 8.22 3.45 -2.24
CA ILE A 2 7.04 4.01 -2.90
C ILE A 2 5.86 3.04 -2.70
N VAL A 3 4.70 3.59 -2.33
CA VAL A 3 3.39 2.91 -2.37
C VAL A 3 2.59 3.59 -3.48
N GLY A 4 2.29 2.82 -4.52
CA GLY A 4 1.62 3.32 -5.71
C GLY A 4 1.24 2.17 -6.62
N MET A 5 0.45 2.46 -7.64
CA MET A 5 0.02 1.48 -8.63
C MET A 5 1.19 1.09 -9.54
N THR A 6 1.30 -0.19 -9.85
CA THR A 6 2.32 -0.74 -10.78
C THR A 6 1.71 -1.22 -12.10
N GLY A 7 0.47 -0.84 -12.38
CA GLY A 7 -0.30 -1.27 -13.54
C GLY A 7 -1.47 -0.33 -13.80
N TYR A 8 -2.29 -0.69 -14.80
CA TYR A 8 -3.48 0.07 -15.16
C TYR A 8 -4.56 0.01 -14.08
N GLY A 9 -5.44 1.02 -14.10
CA GLY A 9 -6.62 1.05 -13.25
C GLY A 9 -7.71 0.10 -13.72
N GLU A 10 -8.72 -0.09 -12.86
CA GLU A 10 -9.90 -0.89 -13.14
C GLU A 10 -11.16 -0.12 -12.72
N SER A 11 -12.31 -0.46 -13.31
CA SER A 11 -13.59 0.19 -13.00
C SER A 11 -14.27 -0.48 -11.81
N ALA A 12 -14.09 0.07 -10.62
CA ALA A 12 -14.84 -0.31 -9.42
C ALA A 12 -14.88 0.84 -8.40
N PRO A 13 -15.71 0.74 -7.33
CA PRO A 13 -15.69 1.72 -6.23
C PRO A 13 -14.32 1.79 -5.55
N ALA A 14 -13.93 3.00 -5.12
CA ALA A 14 -12.63 3.28 -4.50
C ALA A 14 -12.33 2.37 -3.30
N ASP A 15 -13.34 2.10 -2.46
CA ASP A 15 -13.20 1.25 -1.26
C ASP A 15 -12.77 -0.19 -1.57
N LYS A 16 -13.00 -0.66 -2.81
CA LYS A 16 -12.53 -1.96 -3.28
C LYS A 16 -11.18 -1.85 -3.99
N LEU A 17 -10.98 -0.80 -4.78
CA LEU A 17 -9.74 -0.61 -5.55
C LEU A 17 -8.54 -0.28 -4.65
N PHE A 18 -8.73 0.48 -3.58
CA PHE A 18 -7.63 0.91 -2.72
C PHE A 18 -6.93 -0.29 -2.07
N PRO A 19 -7.64 -1.22 -1.41
CA PRO A 19 -7.03 -2.46 -0.93
C PRO A 19 -6.43 -3.32 -2.04
N PHE A 20 -7.10 -3.41 -3.19
CA PHE A 20 -6.62 -4.18 -4.34
C PHE A 20 -5.26 -3.70 -4.85
N PHE A 21 -5.05 -2.37 -4.93
CA PHE A 21 -3.76 -1.78 -5.30
C PHE A 21 -2.79 -1.64 -4.12
N GLY A 22 -3.13 -2.20 -2.96
CA GLY A 22 -2.26 -2.21 -1.78
C GLY A 22 -2.21 -0.90 -1.00
N PHE A 23 -3.16 0.02 -1.23
CA PHE A 23 -3.36 1.20 -0.40
C PHE A 23 -4.12 0.83 0.88
N THR A 24 -3.49 0.01 1.71
CA THR A 24 -3.97 -0.30 3.06
C THR A 24 -3.01 0.26 4.10
N ALA A 25 -3.52 0.54 5.30
CA ALA A 25 -2.73 1.08 6.39
C ALA A 25 -1.58 0.13 6.76
N GLU A 26 -1.84 -1.18 6.77
CA GLU A 26 -0.88 -2.22 7.11
C GLU A 26 0.29 -2.24 6.12
N ASN A 27 0.02 -2.19 4.82
CA ASN A 27 1.06 -2.18 3.79
C ASN A 27 1.91 -0.90 3.86
N ILE A 28 1.28 0.25 4.10
CA ILE A 28 1.96 1.54 4.25
C ILE A 28 2.90 1.50 5.46
N VAL A 29 2.39 1.08 6.63
CA VAL A 29 3.18 0.97 7.87
C VAL A 29 4.34 -0.02 7.69
N ALA A 30 4.08 -1.19 7.10
CA ALA A 30 5.12 -2.18 6.84
C ALA A 30 6.23 -1.63 5.91
N LYS A 31 5.87 -0.89 4.85
CA LYS A 31 6.88 -0.24 3.99
C LYS A 31 7.60 0.90 4.70
N ALA A 32 6.91 1.68 5.53
CA ALA A 32 7.53 2.74 6.31
C ALA A 32 8.57 2.18 7.30
N HIS A 33 8.23 1.14 8.05
CA HIS A 33 9.16 0.48 8.98
C HIS A 33 10.40 -0.09 8.29
N LYS A 34 10.23 -0.69 7.10
CA LYS A 34 11.36 -1.15 6.28
C LYS A 34 12.30 -0.01 5.88
N VAL A 35 11.76 1.15 5.50
CA VAL A 35 12.57 2.32 5.13
C VAL A 35 13.27 2.94 6.34
N LEU A 36 12.55 3.03 7.46
CA LEU A 36 13.04 3.66 8.68
C LEU A 36 13.92 2.74 9.53
N GLY A 37 14.06 1.47 9.16
CA GLY A 37 14.85 0.48 9.91
C GLY A 37 14.24 0.09 11.26
N VAL A 38 12.94 0.34 11.45
CA VAL A 38 12.23 0.01 12.71
C VAL A 38 11.98 -1.50 12.73
N LYS A 39 12.66 -2.22 13.63
CA LYS A 39 12.43 -3.66 13.86
C LYS A 39 11.32 -3.85 14.90
N GLY A 40 10.26 -4.58 14.53
CA GLY A 40 9.26 -5.10 15.49
C GLY A 40 7.85 -4.52 15.38
N ALA A 41 7.21 -4.66 14.21
CA ALA A 41 5.75 -4.58 14.10
C ALA A 41 5.22 -5.87 13.52
#